data_AF-A0A0W0Z6D0-F1
#
_entry.id   AF-A0A0W0Z6D0-F1
#
_cell.length_a   1.000
_cell.length_b   1.000
_cell.length_c   1.000
_cell.angle_alpha   90.00
_cell.angle_beta   90.00
_cell.angle_gamma   90.00
#
_symmetry.space_group_name_H-M   'P 1'
#
loop_
_entity.id
_entity.type
_entity.pdbx_description
1 polymer ?
#
loop_
_entity_poly.entity_id
_entity_poly.type
_entity_poly.pdbx_seq_one_letter_code
_entity_poly.pdbx_strand_id
1 'polypeptide(L)'
;MAEYSEEELVRLAEDSRQSIMQDDAEDPVLLVERVYKLWWHWADFSLFIVTPTIEAITPPVIIPPALIPGTEDYEFVYPIHDYGYKLTTSKAEDMFVAGDSMCKLYYTIEKMIYLLIERLKSGGIDQEAEVQVAFGGHELSQRKAFESIINLSYNVVVTNFDPGMWGERFLEVIKRLAEKGYGYPSEAPRESFRQVHGPSTTMKR
;
A
#
# COMPACT_ATOMS: atom_id res chain seq x y z
N MET A 1 57.39 -3.29 2.59
CA MET A 1 55.94 -3.07 2.43
C MET A 1 55.68 -1.68 2.96
N ALA A 2 55.16 -0.77 2.15
CA ALA A 2 54.77 0.55 2.64
C ALA A 2 53.48 0.37 3.46
N GLU A 3 53.51 0.74 4.74
CA GLU A 3 52.32 0.85 5.57
C GLU A 3 51.61 2.15 5.20
N TYR A 4 50.37 2.03 4.72
CA TYR A 4 49.52 3.19 4.50
C TYR A 4 49.15 3.82 5.85
N SER A 5 49.17 5.15 5.90
CA SER A 5 48.64 5.87 7.06
C SER A 5 47.13 5.71 7.17
N GLU A 6 46.59 5.86 8.38
CA GLU A 6 45.15 5.76 8.64
C GLU A 6 44.33 6.75 7.79
N GLU A 7 44.87 7.95 7.56
CA GLU A 7 44.26 8.97 6.71
C GLU A 7 44.22 8.58 5.22
N GLU A 8 45.26 7.90 4.73
CA GLU A 8 45.30 7.38 3.35
C GLU A 8 44.33 6.23 3.16
N LEU A 9 44.15 5.37 4.17
CA LEU A 9 43.16 4.29 4.13
C LEU A 9 41.73 4.81 4.11
N VAL A 10 41.43 5.86 4.89
CA VAL A 10 40.10 6.51 4.88
C VAL A 10 39.80 7.14 3.53
N ARG A 11 40.76 7.86 2.94
CA ARG A 11 40.61 8.46 1.61
C ARG A 11 40.41 7.41 0.52
N LEU A 12 41.22 6.35 0.53
CA LEU A 12 41.10 5.25 -0.43
C LEU A 12 39.73 4.55 -0.32
N ALA A 13 39.20 4.42 0.90
CA ALA A 13 37.87 3.86 1.13
C ALA A 13 36.75 4.79 0.63
N GLU A 14 36.89 6.11 0.83
CA GLU A 14 35.94 7.09 0.29
C GLU A 14 35.96 7.14 -1.24
N ASP A 15 37.14 7.15 -1.85
CA ASP A 15 37.32 7.16 -3.31
C ASP A 15 36.77 5.87 -3.94
N SER A 16 37.05 4.71 -3.32
CA SER A 16 36.48 3.42 -3.75
C SER A 16 34.96 3.41 -3.63
N ARG A 17 34.41 4.00 -2.57
CA ARG A 17 32.96 4.12 -2.41
C ARG A 17 32.36 5.03 -3.48
N GLN A 18 33.02 6.14 -3.82
CA GLN A 18 32.57 7.04 -4.87
C GLN A 18 32.63 6.40 -6.25
N SER A 19 33.69 5.62 -6.56
CA SER A 19 33.79 4.94 -7.86
C SER A 19 32.71 3.87 -8.02
N ILE A 20 32.46 3.05 -6.99
CA ILE A 20 31.37 2.06 -7.00
C ILE A 20 30.01 2.76 -7.18
N MET A 21 29.79 3.90 -6.49
CA MET A 21 28.56 4.67 -6.66
C MET A 21 28.40 5.25 -8.07
N GLN A 22 29.50 5.61 -8.74
CA GLN A 22 29.49 6.09 -10.13
C GLN A 22 29.20 4.95 -11.12
N ASP A 23 29.90 3.83 -10.99
CA ASP A 23 29.68 2.64 -11.83
C ASP A 23 28.24 2.12 -11.68
N ASP A 24 27.71 2.07 -10.46
CA ASP A 24 26.32 1.70 -10.21
C ASP A 24 25.29 2.76 -10.66
N ALA A 25 25.70 4.03 -10.82
CA ALA A 25 24.82 5.09 -11.31
C ALA A 25 24.66 5.04 -12.84
N GLU A 26 25.59 4.39 -13.54
CA GLU A 26 25.55 4.22 -14.99
C GLU A 26 24.85 2.93 -15.43
N ASP A 27 24.60 1.97 -14.53
CA ASP A 27 23.84 0.76 -14.85
C ASP A 27 22.31 1.04 -14.94
N PRO A 28 21.72 0.96 -16.14
CA PRO A 28 20.30 1.23 -16.33
C PRO A 28 19.38 0.25 -15.58
N VAL A 29 19.83 -0.98 -15.32
CA VAL A 29 19.04 -1.98 -14.58
C VAL A 29 18.92 -1.58 -13.11
N LEU A 30 20.03 -1.20 -12.48
CA LEU A 30 20.05 -0.72 -11.10
C LEU A 30 19.25 0.57 -10.92
N LEU A 31 19.22 1.44 -11.93
CA LEU A 31 18.38 2.65 -11.90
C LEU A 31 16.89 2.32 -11.82
N VAL A 32 16.42 1.32 -12.58
CA VAL A 32 15.01 0.88 -12.52
C VAL A 32 14.65 0.36 -11.13
N GLU A 33 15.51 -0.45 -10.53
CA GLU A 33 15.31 -0.96 -9.17
C GLU A 33 15.29 0.15 -8.12
N ARG A 34 16.18 1.14 -8.24
CA ARG A 34 16.23 2.31 -7.35
C ARG A 34 14.98 3.18 -7.47
N VAL A 35 14.49 3.40 -8.69
CA VAL A 35 13.23 4.15 -8.91
C VAL A 35 12.05 3.38 -8.35
N TYR A 36 11.98 2.06 -8.56
CA TYR A 36 10.94 1.22 -7.96
C TYR A 36 10.99 1.28 -6.43
N LYS A 37 12.19 1.22 -5.84
CA LYS A 37 12.39 1.36 -4.39
C LYS A 37 11.95 2.73 -3.86
N LEU A 38 12.28 3.80 -4.57
CA LEU A 38 11.85 5.14 -4.22
C LEU A 38 10.32 5.27 -4.32
N TRP A 39 9.72 4.70 -5.37
CA TRP A 39 8.28 4.65 -5.52
C TRP A 39 7.62 3.85 -4.39
N TRP A 40 8.24 2.78 -3.89
CA TRP A 40 7.76 2.06 -2.71
C TRP A 40 7.79 2.95 -1.45
N HIS A 41 8.85 3.74 -1.24
CA HIS A 41 8.90 4.68 -0.12
C HIS A 41 7.75 5.70 -0.19
N TRP A 42 7.40 6.12 -1.40
CA TRP A 42 6.35 7.11 -1.68
C TRP A 42 5.04 6.47 -2.16
N ALA A 43 4.84 5.18 -1.88
CA ALA A 43 3.81 4.38 -2.52
C ALA A 43 2.44 5.05 -2.43
N ASP A 44 1.76 5.05 -3.57
CA ASP A 44 0.41 5.51 -3.76
C ASP A 44 -0.51 4.35 -4.13
N PHE A 45 -1.81 4.60 -4.05
CA PHE A 45 -2.83 3.69 -4.52
C PHE A 45 -4.05 4.47 -5.00
N SER A 46 -4.61 4.03 -6.12
CA SER A 46 -5.85 4.55 -6.68
C SER A 46 -6.81 3.40 -6.99
N LEU A 47 -8.04 3.52 -6.52
CA LEU A 47 -9.16 2.62 -6.81
C LEU A 47 -10.18 3.36 -7.66
N PHE A 48 -10.33 2.93 -8.91
CA PHE A 48 -11.30 3.47 -9.85
C PHE A 48 -12.50 2.52 -9.92
N ILE A 49 -13.70 3.08 -9.86
CA ILE A 49 -14.94 2.35 -10.08
C ILE A 49 -15.35 2.60 -11.52
N VAL A 50 -15.22 1.58 -12.35
CA VAL A 50 -15.51 1.64 -13.80
C VAL A 50 -17.01 1.40 -14.02
N THR A 51 -17.52 0.35 -13.38
CA THR A 51 -18.94 -0.04 -13.43
C THR A 51 -19.38 -0.42 -12.01
N PRO A 52 -20.48 0.12 -11.48
CA PRO A 52 -21.41 1.06 -12.11
C PRO A 52 -20.84 2.48 -12.27
N THR A 53 -21.43 3.28 -13.14
CA THR A 53 -21.06 4.69 -13.31
C THR A 53 -21.42 5.48 -12.05
N ILE A 54 -20.44 6.15 -11.47
CA ILE A 54 -20.61 7.02 -10.29
C ILE A 54 -20.29 8.45 -10.71
N GLU A 55 -21.09 9.40 -10.24
CA GLU A 55 -20.86 10.82 -10.51
C GLU A 55 -19.54 11.31 -9.92
N ALA A 56 -18.84 12.15 -10.67
CA ALA A 56 -17.59 12.74 -10.22
C ALA A 56 -17.85 13.86 -9.20
N ILE A 57 -17.06 13.86 -8.13
CA ILE A 57 -17.06 14.90 -7.11
C ILE A 57 -15.85 15.81 -7.36
N THR A 58 -16.10 17.11 -7.52
CA THR A 58 -15.04 18.12 -7.76
C THR A 58 -15.35 19.40 -6.98
N PRO A 59 -14.45 19.88 -6.11
CA PRO A 59 -13.17 19.27 -5.71
C PRO A 59 -13.36 17.96 -4.92
N PRO A 60 -12.35 17.08 -4.84
CA PRO A 60 -12.47 15.83 -4.09
C PRO A 60 -12.72 16.08 -2.60
N VAL A 61 -13.51 15.21 -1.98
CA VAL A 61 -13.68 15.20 -0.52
C VAL A 61 -12.45 14.53 0.10
N ILE A 62 -11.80 15.21 1.03
CA ILE A 62 -10.69 14.63 1.80
C ILE A 62 -11.29 13.96 3.03
N ILE A 63 -11.16 12.63 3.11
CA ILE A 63 -11.60 11.82 4.23
C ILE A 63 -10.38 11.63 5.16
N PRO A 64 -10.34 12.32 6.32
CA PRO A 64 -9.27 12.14 7.28
C PRO A 64 -9.39 10.79 8.03
N PRO A 65 -8.37 10.40 8.80
CA PRO A 65 -8.52 9.37 9.83
C PRO A 65 -9.68 9.71 10.77
N ALA A 66 -10.59 8.77 11.02
CA ALA A 66 -11.72 9.00 11.92
C ALA A 66 -11.36 8.62 13.36
N LEU A 67 -12.10 9.15 14.34
CA LEU A 67 -12.01 8.72 15.73
C LEU A 67 -12.56 7.29 15.86
N ILE A 68 -11.85 6.42 16.56
CA ILE A 68 -12.32 5.05 16.82
C ILE A 68 -13.46 5.12 17.86
N PRO A 69 -14.65 4.55 17.58
CA PRO A 69 -15.77 4.62 18.51
C PRO A 69 -15.43 4.06 19.89
N GLY A 70 -15.65 4.87 20.93
CA GLY A 70 -15.40 4.47 22.32
C GLY A 70 -13.96 4.67 22.80
N THR A 71 -13.09 5.28 21.99
CA THR A 71 -11.71 5.64 22.40
C THR A 71 -11.42 7.11 22.08
N GLU A 72 -10.24 7.59 22.49
CA GLU A 72 -9.68 8.90 22.12
C GLU A 72 -8.71 8.80 20.92
N ASP A 73 -8.51 7.58 20.40
CA ASP A 73 -7.55 7.29 19.35
C ASP A 73 -8.18 7.41 17.95
N TYR A 74 -7.35 7.74 16.97
CA TYR A 74 -7.74 7.81 15.56
C TYR A 74 -7.35 6.53 14.82
N GLU A 75 -8.07 6.24 13.74
CA GLU A 75 -7.71 5.17 12.81
C GLU A 75 -6.28 5.33 12.29
N PHE A 76 -5.52 4.23 12.21
CA PHE A 76 -4.14 4.27 11.71
C PHE A 76 -4.10 4.17 10.18
N VAL A 77 -4.57 5.23 9.52
CA VAL A 77 -4.68 5.34 8.05
C VAL A 77 -4.14 6.67 7.54
N TYR A 78 -3.83 6.75 6.26
CA TYR A 78 -3.59 8.01 5.56
C TYR A 78 -4.91 8.66 5.14
N PRO A 79 -4.93 9.98 4.87
CA PRO A 79 -6.08 10.63 4.25
C PRO A 79 -6.42 10.03 2.89
N ILE A 80 -7.72 9.88 2.62
CA ILE A 80 -8.24 9.38 1.34
C ILE A 80 -8.89 10.55 0.59
N HIS A 81 -8.56 10.71 -0.68
CA HIS A 81 -9.20 11.70 -1.56
C HIS A 81 -10.28 11.00 -2.37
N ASP A 82 -11.53 11.44 -2.18
CA ASP A 82 -12.71 10.86 -2.80
C ASP A 82 -13.25 11.76 -3.91
N TYR A 83 -13.16 11.26 -5.14
CA TYR A 83 -13.68 11.90 -6.35
C TYR A 83 -15.02 11.30 -6.78
N GLY A 84 -15.68 10.51 -5.92
CA GLY A 84 -16.85 9.71 -6.29
C GLY A 84 -16.42 8.45 -7.02
N TYR A 85 -16.21 8.51 -8.34
CA TYR A 85 -15.77 7.36 -9.14
C TYR A 85 -14.35 6.86 -8.85
N LYS A 86 -13.56 7.59 -8.05
CA LYS A 86 -12.16 7.30 -7.76
C LYS A 86 -11.80 7.63 -6.31
N LEU A 87 -11.19 6.69 -5.61
CA LEU A 87 -10.55 6.88 -4.31
C LEU A 87 -9.03 6.85 -4.48
N THR A 88 -8.30 7.82 -3.92
CA THR A 88 -6.83 7.84 -3.99
C THR A 88 -6.18 8.15 -2.65
N THR A 89 -5.03 7.55 -2.39
CA THR A 89 -4.20 7.83 -1.20
C THR A 89 -2.72 7.63 -1.52
N SER A 90 -1.84 8.08 -0.62
CA SER A 90 -0.40 7.82 -0.70
C SER A 90 0.28 7.94 0.66
N LYS A 91 1.54 7.51 0.73
CA LYS A 91 2.41 7.68 1.89
C LYS A 91 2.93 9.12 2.07
N ALA A 92 2.37 10.12 1.37
CA ALA A 92 2.90 11.49 1.33
C ALA A 92 3.19 12.12 2.71
N GLU A 93 2.38 11.84 3.73
CA GLU A 93 2.57 12.33 5.11
C GLU A 93 3.92 11.87 5.70
N ASP A 94 4.30 10.62 5.42
CA ASP A 94 5.43 9.93 6.03
C ASP A 94 6.49 9.50 4.99
N MET A 95 6.46 10.09 3.78
CA MET A 95 7.16 9.55 2.60
C MET A 95 8.69 9.47 2.73
N PHE A 96 9.28 10.31 3.60
CA PHE A 96 10.72 10.31 3.88
C PHE A 96 11.13 9.48 5.10
N VAL A 97 10.16 8.95 5.86
CA VAL A 97 10.42 8.25 7.14
C VAL A 97 9.85 6.83 7.18
N ALA A 98 8.76 6.55 6.46
CA ALA A 98 8.11 5.24 6.44
C ALA A 98 8.98 4.15 5.79
N GLY A 99 9.88 4.53 4.88
CA GLY A 99 10.73 3.60 4.14
C GLY A 99 9.91 2.49 3.48
N ASP A 100 10.26 1.24 3.77
CA ASP A 100 9.59 0.05 3.23
C ASP A 100 8.27 -0.32 3.92
N SER A 101 7.94 0.34 5.03
CA SER A 101 6.72 0.02 5.76
C SER A 101 5.49 0.32 4.92
N MET A 102 4.64 -0.69 4.76
CA MET A 102 3.35 -0.60 4.07
C MET A 102 2.15 -0.69 5.01
N CYS A 103 2.37 -0.87 6.32
CA CYS A 103 1.30 -1.18 7.27
C CYS A 103 0.16 -0.14 7.26
N LYS A 104 0.50 1.14 7.49
CA LYS A 104 -0.47 2.27 7.45
C LYS A 104 -1.16 2.37 6.08
N LEU A 105 -0.43 2.15 4.98
CA LEU A 105 -1.00 2.17 3.63
C LEU A 105 -1.96 0.99 3.40
N TYR A 106 -1.63 -0.21 3.87
CA TYR A 106 -2.48 -1.39 3.76
C TYR A 106 -3.78 -1.23 4.55
N TYR A 107 -3.75 -0.65 5.75
CA TYR A 107 -4.99 -0.29 6.47
C TYR A 107 -5.80 0.78 5.75
N THR A 108 -5.12 1.73 5.09
CA THR A 108 -5.81 2.72 4.27
C THR A 108 -6.51 2.07 3.07
N ILE A 109 -5.87 1.10 2.42
CA ILE A 109 -6.46 0.32 1.32
C ILE A 109 -7.68 -0.47 1.80
N GLU A 110 -7.61 -1.12 2.96
CA GLU A 110 -8.76 -1.81 3.56
C GLU A 110 -9.92 -0.84 3.84
N LYS A 111 -9.62 0.37 4.35
CA LYS A 111 -10.62 1.44 4.53
C LYS A 111 -11.20 1.89 3.18
N MET A 112 -10.39 2.02 2.13
CA MET A 112 -10.89 2.37 0.79
C MET A 112 -11.84 1.31 0.24
N ILE A 113 -11.56 0.02 0.48
CA ILE A 113 -12.44 -1.09 0.06
C ILE A 113 -13.71 -1.12 0.91
N TYR A 114 -13.63 -0.84 2.21
CA TYR A 114 -14.81 -0.62 3.04
C TYR A 114 -15.70 0.50 2.47
N LEU A 115 -15.12 1.65 2.12
CA LEU A 115 -15.86 2.76 1.51
C LEU A 115 -16.47 2.42 0.15
N LEU A 116 -15.78 1.61 -0.67
CA LEU A 116 -16.36 1.07 -1.91
C LEU A 116 -17.64 0.28 -1.60
N ILE A 117 -17.58 -0.65 -0.66
CA ILE A 117 -18.72 -1.52 -0.34
C ILE A 117 -19.89 -0.74 0.25
N GLU A 118 -19.62 0.20 1.17
CA GLU A 118 -20.67 1.07 1.71
C GLU A 118 -21.33 1.91 0.61
N ARG A 119 -20.54 2.38 -0.37
CA ARG A 119 -21.08 3.09 -1.53
C ARG A 119 -21.98 2.19 -2.38
N LEU A 120 -21.53 0.98 -2.72
CA LEU A 120 -22.32 0.01 -3.50
C LEU A 120 -23.64 -0.33 -2.81
N LYS A 121 -23.61 -0.58 -1.49
CA LYS A 121 -24.82 -0.78 -0.67
C LYS A 121 -25.76 0.41 -0.75
N SER A 122 -25.26 1.62 -0.53
CA SER A 122 -26.08 2.84 -0.56
C SER A 122 -26.66 3.14 -1.95
N GLY A 123 -25.96 2.72 -3.01
CA GLY A 123 -26.41 2.80 -4.40
C GLY A 123 -27.41 1.71 -4.80
N GLY A 124 -27.76 0.78 -3.90
CA GLY A 124 -28.68 -0.32 -4.18
C GLY A 124 -28.11 -1.37 -5.13
N ILE A 125 -26.79 -1.51 -5.20
CA ILE A 125 -26.12 -2.54 -6.00
C ILE A 125 -26.17 -3.85 -5.22
N ASP A 126 -26.75 -4.87 -5.86
CA ASP A 126 -26.81 -6.22 -5.30
C ASP A 126 -25.43 -6.90 -5.30
N GLN A 127 -25.24 -7.88 -4.42
CA GLN A 127 -23.97 -8.61 -4.29
C GLN A 127 -23.61 -9.42 -5.54
N GLU A 128 -24.60 -9.89 -6.30
CA GLU A 128 -24.37 -10.68 -7.53
C GLU A 128 -24.03 -9.81 -8.74
N ALA A 129 -24.38 -8.52 -8.69
CA ALA A 129 -24.13 -7.59 -9.77
C ALA A 129 -22.62 -7.38 -9.98
N GLU A 130 -22.17 -7.51 -11.23
CA GLU A 130 -20.76 -7.32 -11.56
C GLU A 130 -20.35 -5.85 -11.38
N VAL A 131 -19.39 -5.64 -10.48
CA VAL A 131 -18.76 -4.33 -10.24
C VAL A 131 -17.35 -4.38 -10.80
N GLN A 132 -17.07 -3.54 -11.79
CA GLN A 132 -15.75 -3.46 -12.40
C GLN A 132 -14.95 -2.34 -11.76
N VAL A 133 -13.75 -2.67 -11.29
CA VAL A 133 -12.79 -1.70 -10.73
C VAL A 133 -11.46 -1.78 -11.45
N ALA A 134 -10.73 -0.67 -11.45
CA ALA A 134 -9.37 -0.58 -11.93
C ALA A 134 -8.44 -0.04 -10.85
N PHE A 135 -7.19 -0.48 -10.84
CA PHE A 135 -6.17 -0.04 -9.91
C PHE A 135 -5.18 0.92 -10.55
N GLY A 136 -4.59 1.77 -9.73
CA GLY A 136 -3.41 2.57 -10.05
C GLY A 136 -2.47 2.67 -8.84
N GLY A 137 -1.25 3.13 -9.07
CA GLY A 137 -0.22 3.29 -8.05
C GLY A 137 0.73 2.09 -7.94
N HIS A 138 1.46 2.01 -6.83
CA HIS A 138 2.55 1.05 -6.65
C HIS A 138 2.07 -0.42 -6.64
N GLU A 139 2.85 -1.32 -7.24
CA GLU A 139 2.48 -2.74 -7.41
C GLU A 139 2.14 -3.44 -6.08
N LEU A 140 2.90 -3.20 -5.01
CA LEU A 140 2.62 -3.77 -3.69
C LEU A 140 1.26 -3.33 -3.13
N SER A 141 0.86 -2.09 -3.40
CA SER A 141 -0.47 -1.58 -3.04
C SER A 141 -1.56 -2.31 -3.81
N GLN A 142 -1.36 -2.50 -5.12
CA GLN A 142 -2.31 -3.22 -5.97
C GLN A 142 -2.45 -4.69 -5.57
N ARG A 143 -1.35 -5.37 -5.23
CA ARG A 143 -1.36 -6.73 -4.68
C ARG A 143 -2.19 -6.84 -3.40
N LYS A 144 -2.04 -5.89 -2.47
CA LYS A 144 -2.84 -5.85 -1.24
C LYS A 144 -4.33 -5.60 -1.54
N ALA A 145 -4.62 -4.66 -2.44
CA ALA A 145 -5.99 -4.37 -2.84
C ALA A 145 -6.65 -5.58 -3.52
N PHE A 146 -5.94 -6.24 -4.44
CA PHE A 146 -6.40 -7.45 -5.12
C PHE A 146 -6.75 -8.55 -4.12
N GLU A 147 -5.84 -8.83 -3.20
CA GLU A 147 -6.04 -9.80 -2.12
C GLU A 147 -7.29 -9.50 -1.29
N SER A 148 -7.56 -8.22 -1.02
CA SER A 148 -8.71 -7.82 -0.22
C SER A 148 -10.01 -7.92 -1.04
N ILE A 149 -9.97 -7.59 -2.33
CA ILE A 149 -11.13 -7.66 -3.23
C ILE A 149 -11.60 -9.10 -3.47
N ILE A 150 -10.68 -10.04 -3.70
CA ILE A 150 -11.06 -11.45 -3.95
C ILE A 150 -11.68 -12.15 -2.72
N ASN A 151 -11.63 -11.51 -1.54
CA ASN A 151 -12.24 -11.99 -0.30
C ASN A 151 -13.54 -11.23 0.06
N LEU A 152 -14.10 -10.45 -0.88
CA LEU A 152 -15.40 -9.79 -0.73
C LEU A 152 -16.55 -10.77 -1.06
N SER A 153 -17.71 -10.54 -0.43
CA SER A 153 -18.98 -11.18 -0.82
C SER A 153 -19.60 -10.57 -2.08
N TYR A 154 -19.23 -9.34 -2.43
CA TYR A 154 -19.66 -8.68 -3.68
C TYR A 154 -18.88 -9.22 -4.88
N ASN A 155 -19.55 -9.36 -6.03
CA ASN A 155 -18.95 -9.72 -7.30
C ASN A 155 -18.14 -8.56 -7.91
N VAL A 156 -16.98 -8.27 -7.30
CA VAL A 156 -16.07 -7.21 -7.73
C VAL A 156 -14.93 -7.79 -8.57
N VAL A 157 -14.78 -7.28 -9.78
CA VAL A 157 -13.78 -7.73 -10.76
C VAL A 157 -12.76 -6.62 -11.02
N VAL A 158 -11.48 -6.94 -10.91
CA VAL A 158 -10.37 -6.02 -11.22
C VAL A 158 -9.99 -6.13 -12.69
N THR A 159 -10.04 -5.04 -13.45
CA THR A 159 -9.94 -5.08 -14.92
C THR A 159 -8.52 -4.91 -15.47
N ASN A 160 -7.59 -4.35 -14.69
CA ASN A 160 -6.26 -3.94 -15.20
C ASN A 160 -5.08 -4.40 -14.33
N PHE A 161 -5.28 -5.41 -13.49
CA PHE A 161 -4.22 -5.99 -12.67
C PHE A 161 -4.28 -7.51 -12.70
N ASP A 162 -3.16 -8.14 -13.06
CA ASP A 162 -2.96 -9.58 -13.00
C ASP A 162 -1.93 -9.89 -11.88
N PRO A 163 -2.29 -10.67 -10.85
CA PRO A 163 -1.36 -11.02 -9.78
C PRO A 163 -0.22 -11.95 -10.25
N GLY A 164 -0.36 -12.63 -11.40
CA GLY A 164 0.66 -13.49 -12.01
C GLY A 164 1.30 -14.49 -11.02
N MET A 165 2.62 -14.71 -11.18
CA MET A 165 3.40 -15.61 -10.32
C MET A 165 3.35 -15.24 -8.83
N TRP A 166 3.15 -13.96 -8.51
CA TRP A 166 2.99 -13.55 -7.11
C TRP A 166 1.70 -14.12 -6.53
N GLY A 167 0.60 -14.11 -7.29
CA GLY A 167 -0.70 -14.65 -6.87
C GLY A 167 -0.65 -16.15 -6.59
N GLU A 168 0.01 -16.94 -7.45
CA GLU A 168 0.18 -18.38 -7.24
C GLU A 168 0.95 -18.66 -5.94
N ARG A 169 2.10 -18.01 -5.76
CA ARG A 169 2.92 -18.14 -4.55
C ARG A 169 2.18 -17.65 -3.30
N PHE A 170 1.38 -16.60 -3.42
CA PHE A 170 0.58 -16.08 -2.33
C PHE A 170 -0.41 -17.13 -1.81
N LEU A 171 -1.13 -17.84 -2.70
CA LEU A 171 -2.05 -18.91 -2.32
C LEU A 171 -1.32 -20.11 -1.69
N GLU A 172 -0.15 -20.47 -2.19
CA GLU A 172 0.70 -21.51 -1.57
C GLU A 172 1.13 -21.13 -0.15
N VAL A 173 1.53 -19.87 0.04
CA VAL A 173 1.96 -19.35 1.34
C VAL A 173 0.79 -19.33 2.33
N ILE A 174 -0.42 -18.92 1.92
CA ILE A 174 -1.61 -18.96 2.78
C ILE A 174 -1.87 -20.38 3.26
N LYS A 175 -1.89 -21.36 2.36
CA LYS A 175 -2.12 -22.77 2.72
C LYS A 175 -1.11 -23.25 3.75
N ARG A 176 0.17 -22.96 3.51
CA ARG A 176 1.26 -23.31 4.44
C ARG A 176 1.12 -22.63 5.81
N LEU A 177 0.67 -21.38 5.85
CA LEU A 177 0.43 -20.67 7.11
C LEU A 177 -0.75 -21.28 7.88
N ALA A 178 -1.83 -21.62 7.18
CA ALA A 178 -2.98 -22.29 7.77
C ALA A 178 -2.60 -23.67 8.35
N GLU A 179 -1.82 -24.47 7.62
CA GLU A 179 -1.30 -25.77 8.07
C GLU A 179 -0.44 -25.66 9.35
N LYS A 180 0.24 -24.52 9.53
CA LYS A 180 1.03 -24.22 10.73
C LYS A 180 0.22 -23.63 11.87
N GLY A 181 -1.10 -23.47 11.71
CA GLY A 181 -2.00 -22.96 12.74
C GLY A 181 -2.11 -21.43 12.81
N TYR A 182 -1.59 -20.68 11.82
CA TYR A 182 -1.74 -19.22 11.75
C TYR A 182 -3.10 -18.76 11.19
N GLY A 183 -3.91 -19.69 10.67
CA GLY A 183 -5.24 -19.41 10.11
C GLY A 183 -5.23 -18.92 8.66
N TYR A 184 -6.41 -18.54 8.16
CA TYR A 184 -6.62 -17.95 6.84
C TYR A 184 -6.84 -16.43 6.96
N PRO A 185 -6.58 -15.65 5.89
CA PRO A 185 -7.01 -14.25 5.84
C PRO A 185 -8.51 -14.13 6.13
N SER A 186 -8.90 -13.11 6.88
CA SER A 186 -10.32 -12.86 7.18
C SER A 186 -11.07 -12.35 5.94
N GLU A 187 -12.39 -12.49 5.95
CA GLU A 187 -13.29 -11.93 4.93
C GLU A 187 -13.19 -10.39 4.88
N ALA A 188 -13.40 -9.82 3.70
CA ALA A 188 -13.40 -8.39 3.45
C ALA A 188 -14.85 -7.83 3.36
N PRO A 189 -15.07 -6.52 3.57
CA PRO A 189 -14.10 -5.49 3.95
C PRO A 189 -13.64 -5.65 5.41
N ARG A 190 -12.33 -5.56 5.64
CA ARG A 190 -11.76 -5.71 6.98
C ARG A 190 -11.78 -4.38 7.71
N GLU A 191 -12.15 -4.39 8.97
CA GLU A 191 -12.14 -3.19 9.84
C GLU A 191 -10.85 -3.09 10.68
N SER A 192 -9.74 -3.64 10.18
CA SER A 192 -8.44 -3.61 10.87
C SER A 192 -7.93 -2.19 11.14
N PHE A 193 -8.36 -1.21 10.34
CA PHE A 193 -8.08 0.21 10.54
C PHE A 193 -8.70 0.82 11.80
N ARG A 194 -9.66 0.13 12.45
CA ARG A 194 -10.30 0.55 13.73
C ARG A 194 -9.63 -0.07 14.96
N GLN A 195 -8.46 -0.71 14.80
CA GLN A 195 -7.70 -1.22 15.94
C GLN A 195 -6.92 -0.08 16.61
N VAL A 196 -6.91 -0.09 17.95
CA VAL A 196 -6.09 0.85 18.72
C VAL A 196 -4.62 0.48 18.52
N HIS A 197 -3.88 1.37 17.88
CA HIS A 197 -2.43 1.29 17.82
C HIS A 197 -1.89 2.13 18.97
N GLY A 198 -1.26 1.46 19.96
CA GLY A 198 -0.71 2.14 21.13
C GLY A 198 0.23 3.30 20.76
N PRO A 199 0.41 4.28 21.66
CA PRO A 199 1.17 5.48 21.36
C PRO A 199 2.57 5.10 20.87
N SER A 200 2.99 5.72 19.76
CA SER A 200 4.40 5.64 19.37
C SER A 200 5.20 6.23 20.53
N THR A 201 6.04 5.40 21.17
CA THR A 201 7.05 5.91 22.10
C THR A 201 7.95 6.81 21.29
N THR A 202 7.64 8.10 21.26
CA THR A 202 8.54 9.10 20.70
C THR A 202 9.76 9.09 21.60
N MET A 203 10.83 8.41 21.17
CA MET A 203 12.13 8.52 21.84
C MET A 203 12.49 10.00 21.79
N LYS A 204 12.42 10.67 22.96
CA LYS A 204 12.96 12.01 23.15
C LYS A 204 14.44 11.95 22.73
N ARG A 205 14.76 12.64 21.64
CA ARG A 205 16.15 12.98 21.30
C ARG A 205 16.70 13.95 22.33
#